data_AF-A0A7S0WTV7-F1
#
_entry.id   AF-A0A7S0WTV7-F1
#
_cell.length_a   1.000
_cell.length_b   1.000
_cell.length_c   1.000
_cell.angle_alpha   90.00
_cell.angle_beta   90.00
_cell.angle_gamma   90.00
#
_symmetry.space_group_name_H-M   'P 1'
#
loop_
_entity.id
_entity.type
_entity.pdbx_description
1 polymer ?
#
loop_
_entity_poly.entity_id
_entity_poly.type
_entity_poly.pdbx_seq_one_letter_code
_entity_poly.pdbx_strand_id
1 'polypeptide(L)'
;GKFGCSSAWALGITFVSELFPTTCRTAAVGSVSQAGDFGGILAPQLLLLGAKIHYDKLAFLVMGVTSLIAAALVTLLPETLGMPQLDTADDLVRELAERKKAAQLAKLAKGTAPSRQPR
;
A
#
# COMPACT_ATOMS: atom_id res chain seq x y z
N GLY A 1 -13.78 -17.67 12.53
CA GLY A 1 -13.19 -19.01 12.72
C GLY A 1 -11.75 -19.01 12.23
N LYS A 2 -10.86 -19.81 12.83
CA LYS A 2 -9.41 -19.78 12.57
C LYS A 2 -9.05 -19.95 11.07
N PHE A 3 -9.82 -20.77 10.36
CA PHE A 3 -9.70 -20.97 8.90
C PHE A 3 -9.87 -19.69 8.08
N GLY A 4 -10.80 -18.81 8.47
CA GLY A 4 -11.04 -17.55 7.76
C GLY A 4 -9.82 -16.63 7.83
N CYS A 5 -9.25 -16.46 9.02
CA CYS A 5 -8.06 -15.64 9.21
C CYS A 5 -6.85 -16.20 8.43
N SER A 6 -6.64 -17.52 8.45
CA SER A 6 -5.56 -18.16 7.69
C SER A 6 -5.75 -18.02 6.17
N SER A 7 -6.99 -18.15 5.67
CA SER A 7 -7.28 -17.98 4.24
C SER A 7 -7.07 -16.54 3.79
N ALA A 8 -7.51 -15.55 4.58
CA ALA A 8 -7.30 -14.14 4.29
C ALA A 8 -5.80 -13.77 4.28
N TRP A 9 -5.04 -14.34 5.22
CA TRP A 9 -3.59 -14.17 5.27
C TRP A 9 -2.89 -14.75 4.03
N ALA A 10 -3.23 -15.99 3.68
CA ALA A 10 -2.69 -16.65 2.50
C ALA A 10 -3.01 -15.87 1.21
N LEU A 11 -4.26 -15.45 1.05
CA LEU A 11 -4.69 -14.63 -0.09
C LEU A 11 -3.95 -13.29 -0.13
N GLY A 12 -3.77 -12.61 1.00
CA GLY A 12 -3.03 -11.34 1.06
C GLY A 12 -1.58 -11.49 0.62
N ILE A 13 -0.89 -12.53 1.10
CA ILE A 13 0.49 -12.81 0.68
C ILE A 13 0.56 -13.21 -0.78
N THR A 14 -0.36 -14.05 -1.27
CA THR A 14 -0.41 -14.45 -2.67
C THR A 14 -0.66 -13.24 -3.57
N PHE A 15 -1.60 -12.37 -3.21
CA PHE A 15 -1.92 -11.16 -3.96
C PHE A 15 -0.70 -10.21 -4.05
N VAL A 16 -0.02 -9.98 -2.93
CA VAL A 16 1.25 -9.24 -2.92
C VAL A 16 2.31 -9.92 -3.79
N SER A 17 2.36 -11.25 -3.78
CA SER A 17 3.34 -12.01 -4.55
C SER A 17 3.07 -12.03 -6.05
N GLU A 18 1.84 -11.77 -6.47
CA GLU A 18 1.41 -11.67 -7.88
C GLU A 18 1.52 -10.24 -8.42
N LEU A 19 1.36 -9.23 -7.56
CA LEU A 19 1.49 -7.82 -7.94
C LEU A 19 2.94 -7.32 -8.02
N PHE A 20 3.90 -7.96 -7.33
CA PHE A 20 5.27 -7.47 -7.22
C PHE A 20 6.33 -8.45 -7.76
N PRO A 21 7.26 -8.01 -8.65
CA PRO A 21 8.35 -8.83 -9.16
C PRO A 21 9.38 -9.20 -8.07
N THR A 22 10.15 -10.26 -8.33
CA THR A 22 11.01 -11.04 -7.42
C THR A 22 11.88 -10.25 -6.43
N THR A 23 12.32 -9.04 -6.78
CA THR A 23 13.18 -8.19 -5.91
C THR A 23 12.40 -7.49 -4.79
N CYS A 24 11.12 -7.19 -4.98
CA CYS A 24 10.28 -6.51 -3.98
C CYS A 24 9.41 -7.48 -3.18
N ARG A 25 9.25 -8.73 -3.66
CA ARG A 25 8.44 -9.78 -3.00
C ARG A 25 8.85 -10.01 -1.54
N THR A 26 10.14 -10.16 -1.26
CA THR A 26 10.62 -10.43 0.10
C THR A 26 10.40 -9.24 1.04
N ALA A 27 10.57 -8.01 0.53
CA ALA A 27 10.31 -6.79 1.31
C ALA A 27 8.81 -6.59 1.58
N ALA A 28 7.96 -6.87 0.58
CA ALA A 28 6.52 -6.72 0.69
C ALA A 28 5.90 -7.78 1.63
N VAL A 29 6.28 -9.06 1.47
CA VAL A 29 5.87 -10.12 2.40
C VAL A 29 6.42 -9.86 3.80
N GLY A 30 7.67 -9.39 3.93
CA GLY A 30 8.26 -9.01 5.21
C GLY A 30 7.51 -7.87 5.91
N SER A 31 6.98 -6.91 5.15
CA SER A 31 6.19 -5.80 5.70
C SER A 31 4.81 -6.27 6.20
N VAL A 32 4.15 -7.16 5.45
CA VAL A 32 2.88 -7.78 5.86
C VAL A 32 3.06 -8.63 7.12
N SER A 33 4.12 -9.44 7.19
CA SER A 33 4.44 -10.24 8.39
C SER A 33 4.66 -9.36 9.62
N GLN A 34 5.46 -8.30 9.49
CA GLN A 34 5.69 -7.36 10.59
C GLN A 34 4.39 -6.70 11.06
N ALA A 35 3.49 -6.31 10.13
CA ALA A 35 2.19 -5.76 10.50
C ALA A 35 1.32 -6.75 11.30
N GLY A 36 1.36 -8.04 10.95
CA GLY A 36 0.73 -9.11 11.72
C GLY A 36 1.31 -9.24 13.13
N ASP A 37 2.64 -9.22 13.24
CA ASP A 37 3.35 -9.30 14.52
C ASP A 37 3.07 -8.09 15.42
N PHE A 38 2.99 -6.88 14.84
CA PHE A 38 2.57 -5.68 15.56
C PHE A 38 1.16 -5.84 16.14
N GLY A 39 0.22 -6.44 15.40
CA GLY A 39 -1.11 -6.77 15.92
C GLY A 39 -1.06 -7.74 17.10
N GLY A 40 -0.19 -8.75 17.02
CA GLY A 40 0.06 -9.70 18.11
C GLY A 40 0.64 -9.06 19.37
N ILE A 41 1.53 -8.07 19.23
CA ILE A 41 2.13 -7.33 20.35
C ILE A 41 1.11 -6.35 20.97
N LEU A 42 0.29 -5.70 20.14
CA LEU A 42 -0.72 -4.76 20.61
C LEU A 42 -1.88 -5.45 21.34
N ALA A 43 -2.20 -6.70 21.01
CA ALA A 43 -3.30 -7.44 21.64
C ALA A 43 -3.20 -7.53 23.19
N PRO A 44 -2.12 -8.04 23.81
CA PRO A 44 -1.99 -8.08 25.26
C PRO A 44 -1.86 -6.69 25.89
N GLN A 45 -1.25 -5.73 25.19
CA GLN A 45 -1.14 -4.35 25.67
C GLN A 45 -2.51 -3.67 25.79
N LEU A 46 -3.37 -3.82 24.78
CA LEU A 46 -4.72 -3.29 24.78
C LEU A 46 -5.60 -3.96 25.85
N LEU A 47 -5.43 -5.26 26.09
CA LEU A 47 -6.13 -5.98 27.16
C LEU A 47 -5.72 -5.49 28.56
N LEU A 48 -4.43 -5.29 28.79
CA LEU A 48 -3.93 -4.76 30.07
C LEU A 48 -4.41 -3.33 30.34
N LEU A 49 -4.49 -2.50 29.30
CA LEU A 49 -4.99 -1.14 29.41
C LEU A 49 -6.52 -1.11 29.62
N GLY A 50 -7.26 -1.99 28.94
CA GLY A 50 -8.70 -2.18 29.13
C GLY A 50 -9.04 -2.62 30.56
N ALA A 51 -8.26 -3.53 31.13
CA ALA A 51 -8.40 -3.98 32.52
C ALA A 51 -8.16 -2.86 33.53
N LYS A 52 -7.18 -1.96 33.29
CA LYS A 52 -6.91 -0.80 34.16
C LYS A 52 -8.02 0.26 34.12
N ILE A 53 -8.69 0.41 32.98
CA ILE A 53 -9.71 1.47 32.76
C ILE A 53 -11.14 0.93 32.94
N HIS A 54 -11.30 -0.36 33.30
CA HIS A 54 -12.60 -1.07 33.39
C HIS A 54 -13.40 -1.01 32.07
N TYR A 55 -12.69 -1.06 30.94
CA TYR A 55 -13.25 -0.92 29.61
C TYR A 55 -12.85 -2.11 28.73
N ASP A 56 -13.47 -3.26 28.95
CA ASP A 56 -13.14 -4.52 28.25
C ASP A 56 -13.40 -4.47 26.74
N LYS A 57 -14.25 -3.54 26.29
CA LYS A 57 -14.61 -3.38 24.87
C LYS A 57 -13.61 -2.54 24.08
N LEU A 58 -12.62 -1.93 24.75
CA LEU A 58 -11.69 -0.98 24.13
C LEU A 58 -10.81 -1.66 23.07
N ALA A 59 -10.31 -2.87 23.35
CA ALA A 59 -9.50 -3.64 22.40
C ALA A 59 -10.29 -3.99 21.12
N PHE A 60 -11.56 -4.38 21.26
CA PHE A 60 -12.42 -4.69 20.11
C PHE A 60 -12.70 -3.45 19.26
N LEU A 61 -12.93 -2.29 19.89
CA LEU A 61 -13.17 -1.05 19.17
C LEU A 61 -11.92 -0.59 18.41
N VAL A 62 -10.74 -0.70 19.02
CA VAL A 62 -9.47 -0.36 18.36
C VAL A 62 -9.21 -1.28 17.17
N MET A 63 -9.35 -2.60 17.33
CA MET A 63 -9.17 -3.55 16.21
C MET A 63 -10.20 -3.36 15.09
N GLY A 64 -11.45 -3.03 15.45
CA GLY A 64 -12.49 -2.73 14.47
C GLY A 64 -12.17 -1.46 13.67
N VAL A 65 -11.79 -0.38 14.35
CA VAL A 65 -11.45 0.89 13.71
C VAL A 65 -10.20 0.75 12.83
N THR A 66 -9.14 0.08 13.30
CA THR A 66 -7.94 -0.14 12.48
C THR A 66 -8.22 -1.01 11.26
N SER A 67 -9.08 -2.02 11.37
CA SER A 67 -9.52 -2.82 10.21
C SER A 67 -10.35 -2.01 9.22
N LEU A 68 -11.22 -1.12 9.70
CA LEU A 68 -12.00 -0.24 8.83
C LEU A 68 -11.10 0.78 8.13
N ILE A 69 -10.11 1.35 8.82
CA ILE A 69 -9.11 2.23 8.23
C ILE A 69 -8.31 1.46 7.18
N ALA A 70 -7.83 0.26 7.48
CA ALA A 70 -7.10 -0.57 6.53
C ALA A 70 -7.95 -0.91 5.29
N ALA A 71 -9.21 -1.31 5.48
CA ALA A 71 -10.14 -1.57 4.39
C ALA A 71 -10.42 -0.30 3.57
N ALA A 72 -10.64 0.83 4.24
CA ALA A 72 -10.83 2.12 3.59
C ALA A 72 -9.60 2.51 2.77
N LEU A 73 -8.38 2.36 3.30
CA LEU A 73 -7.14 2.61 2.57
C LEU A 73 -6.98 1.67 1.37
N VAL A 74 -7.34 0.39 1.51
CA VAL A 74 -7.35 -0.57 0.40
C VAL A 74 -8.36 -0.15 -0.67
N THR A 75 -9.53 0.36 -0.30
CA THR A 75 -10.52 0.89 -1.26
C THR A 75 -10.16 2.25 -1.84
N LEU A 76 -9.40 3.07 -1.10
CA LEU A 76 -8.93 4.39 -1.51
C LEU A 76 -7.68 4.29 -2.38
N LEU A 77 -6.97 3.16 -2.32
CA LEU A 77 -6.03 2.76 -3.34
C LEU A 77 -6.89 2.41 -4.58
N PRO A 78 -6.99 3.31 -5.57
CA PRO A 78 -7.76 3.02 -6.77
C PRO A 78 -7.19 1.74 -7.34
N GLU A 79 -8.08 0.80 -7.70
CA GLU A 79 -7.76 -0.49 -8.30
C GLU A 79 -6.41 -0.44 -9.02
N THR A 80 -5.38 -1.00 -8.39
CA THR A 80 -4.13 -1.41 -9.05
C THR A 80 -4.37 -2.63 -9.95
N LEU A 81 -5.61 -2.83 -10.39
CA LEU A 81 -6.11 -3.90 -11.25
C LEU A 81 -6.40 -3.28 -12.60
N GLY A 82 -5.41 -3.26 -13.50
CA GLY A 82 -5.60 -2.77 -14.87
C GLY A 82 -4.41 -2.06 -15.51
N MET A 83 -3.31 -1.85 -14.79
CA MET A 83 -2.06 -1.49 -15.46
C MET A 83 -1.47 -2.78 -16.08
N PRO A 84 -1.07 -2.76 -17.37
CA PRO A 84 -0.43 -3.92 -17.98
C PRO A 84 0.73 -4.36 -17.08
N GLN A 85 0.78 -5.65 -16.79
CA GLN A 85 1.83 -6.29 -16.02
C GLN A 85 3.15 -6.06 -16.79
N LEU A 86 3.91 -4.99 -16.49
CA LEU A 86 5.28 -4.90 -16.96
C LEU A 86 6.06 -5.94 -16.16
N ASP A 87 6.36 -7.06 -16.83
CA ASP A 87 7.03 -8.26 -16.30
C ASP A 87 8.43 -8.00 -15.68
N THR A 88 8.90 -6.75 -15.60
CA THR A 88 10.16 -6.38 -14.96
C THR A 88 10.10 -4.97 -14.36
N ALA A 89 10.53 -4.82 -13.11
CA ALA A 89 10.62 -3.52 -12.42
C ALA A 89 11.47 -2.48 -13.16
N ASP A 90 12.45 -2.93 -13.96
CA ASP A 90 13.26 -2.09 -14.84
C ASP A 90 12.43 -1.34 -15.90
N ASP A 91 11.34 -1.96 -16.33
CA ASP A 91 10.49 -1.46 -17.40
C ASP A 91 9.51 -0.40 -16.83
N LEU A 92 9.01 -0.60 -15.60
CA LEU A 92 8.29 0.42 -14.82
C LEU A 92 9.17 1.64 -14.51
N VAL A 93 10.43 1.42 -14.11
CA VAL A 93 11.37 2.51 -13.82
C VAL A 93 11.73 3.27 -15.10
N ARG A 94 11.91 2.58 -16.23
CA ARG A 94 12.12 3.20 -17.54
C ARG A 94 10.93 4.03 -17.98
N GLU A 95 9.71 3.51 -17.88
CA GLU A 95 8.52 4.25 -18.30
C GLU A 95 8.24 5.45 -17.41
N LEU A 96 8.47 5.35 -16.09
CA LEU A 96 8.37 6.49 -15.18
C LEU A 96 9.48 7.53 -15.42
N ALA A 97 10.68 7.10 -15.79
CA ALA A 97 11.77 8.01 -16.17
C ALA A 97 11.46 8.73 -17.49
N GLU A 98 10.91 8.04 -18.48
CA GLU A 98 10.47 8.62 -19.76
C GLU A 98 9.29 9.58 -19.56
N ARG A 99 8.31 9.22 -18.73
CA ARG A 99 7.20 10.13 -18.35
C ARG A 99 7.67 11.35 -17.60
N LYS A 100 8.64 11.20 -16.68
CA LYS A 100 9.26 12.35 -15.99
C LYS A 100 10.02 13.25 -16.96
N LYS A 101 10.78 12.68 -17.89
CA LYS A 101 11.44 13.44 -18.97
C LYS A 101 10.43 14.19 -19.84
N ALA A 102 9.36 13.53 -20.29
CA ALA A 102 8.32 14.14 -21.10
C ALA A 102 7.59 15.27 -20.35
N ALA A 103 7.27 15.07 -19.07
CA ALA A 103 6.69 16.09 -18.22
C ALA A 103 7.66 17.27 -17.95
N GLN A 104 8.96 16.98 -17.84
CA GLN A 104 10.01 17.98 -17.65
C GLN A 104 10.24 18.79 -18.94
N LEU A 105 10.25 18.14 -20.11
CA LEU A 105 10.31 18.78 -21.42
C LEU A 105 9.07 19.64 -21.69
N ALA A 106 7.88 19.18 -21.32
CA ALA A 106 6.65 19.96 -21.42
C ALA A 106 6.67 21.18 -20.48
N LYS A 107 7.26 21.06 -19.29
CA LYS A 107 7.51 22.21 -18.39
C LYS A 107 8.55 23.17 -18.95
N LEU A 108 9.62 22.68 -19.58
CA LEU A 108 10.63 23.51 -20.27
C LEU A 108 10.04 24.24 -21.49
N ALA A 109 9.19 23.57 -22.27
CA ALA A 109 8.52 24.16 -23.43
C ALA A 109 7.49 25.22 -23.02
N LYS A 110 6.74 24.98 -21.92
CA LYS A 110 5.82 25.98 -21.35
C LYS A 110 6.54 27.13 -20.64
N GLY A 111 7.77 26.92 -20.15
CA GLY A 111 8.65 27.97 -19.63
C GLY A 111 9.37 28.78 -20.71
N THR A 112 9.35 28.32 -21.96
CA THR A 112 10.04 28.94 -23.10
C THR A 112 9.05 29.19 -24.23
N ALA A 113 8.02 30.01 -23.98
CA ALA A 113 7.29 30.64 -25.08
C ALA A 113 8.14 31.83 -25.56
N PRO A 114 8.83 31.78 -26.71
CA PRO A 114 9.37 32.99 -27.29
C PRO A 114 8.18 33.82 -27.77
N SER A 115 8.08 35.01 -27.22
CA SER A 115 7.39 36.15 -27.82
C SER A 115 7.92 36.36 -29.25
N ARG A 116 7.36 35.63 -30.22
CA ARG A 116 7.52 35.92 -31.65
C ARG A 116 6.26 36.59 -32.13
N GLN A 117 6.28 37.90 -31.96
CA GLN A 117 5.49 38.90 -32.66
C GLN A 117 5.64 38.66 -34.19
N PRO A 118 4.55 38.50 -34.96
CA PRO A 118 4.56 38.83 -36.37
C PRO A 118 4.01 40.26 -36.55
N ARG A 119 4.69 40.97 -37.45
CA ARG A 119 4.48 42.38 -37.82
C ARG A 119 3.11 42.66 -38.42
#